data_AF-A0A4Y1QE68-F1
#
_entry.id   AF-A0A4Y1QE68-F1
#
_cell.length_a   1.000
_cell.length_b   1.000
_cell.length_c   1.000
_cell.angle_alpha   90.00
_cell.angle_beta   90.00
_cell.angle_gamma   90.00
#
_symmetry.space_group_name_H-M   'P 1'
#
loop_
_entity.id
_entity.type
_entity.pdbx_description
1 polymer ?
#
loop_
_entity_poly.entity_id
_entity_poly.type
_entity_poly.pdbx_seq_one_letter_code
_entity_poly.pdbx_strand_id
1 'polypeptide(L)'
;EQTVRNIDFKAFNSKVSGLLPTGVRFVYRENNNTFSADLEPEYIALDPETNKAYVCLQENNAVAEVDLGTETVTQVYGLGYKQWGVLDASDRDLGIQLSYWPIRAWYQPDAIQFVSWKGRKLVVSANEGDLKKYSNFREYQRGKQFTGLGDKIPDVVKTWLQEDSQLDRLKMSKLDGKDANGVYQALYTYGARSFSIWDAADGFRRIYDSGSDIEKHTAFRCPHAFNTEGDDIDEKSDSKGPETESLAVGQIGDRMYFFVGNENPGTILVYSVGDDVTQPRFETIFCDGLPDNKKTLQEKFDAREIYALDPEDLKFATGPESPTGSPVLIVAGSVSGTVSLLKIEI
;
A
#
# COMPACT_ATOMS: atom_id res chain seq x y z
N GLU A 1 6.99 27.46 24.95
CA GLU A 1 7.71 27.31 23.67
C GLU A 1 7.55 25.86 23.24
N GLN A 2 7.18 25.59 21.98
CA GLN A 2 7.26 24.23 21.45
C GLN A 2 8.72 23.97 21.05
N THR A 3 9.37 23.03 21.72
CA THR A 3 10.71 22.59 21.34
C THR A 3 10.58 21.58 20.20
N VAL A 4 11.06 21.93 19.00
CA VAL A 4 11.16 20.98 17.89
C VAL A 4 12.44 20.18 18.06
N ARG A 5 12.35 18.85 17.94
CA ARG A 5 13.50 17.95 17.95
C ARG A 5 13.56 17.20 16.63
N ASN A 6 14.78 17.01 16.13
CA ASN A 6 15.05 16.36 14.85
C ASN A 6 15.69 14.99 15.11
N ILE A 7 15.03 13.94 14.64
CA ILE A 7 15.55 12.57 14.64
C ILE A 7 16.03 12.28 13.21
N ASP A 8 17.23 11.70 13.04
CA ASP A 8 17.81 11.41 11.72
C ASP A 8 18.23 9.95 11.55
N PHE A 9 18.46 9.57 10.29
CA PHE A 9 18.85 8.21 9.89
C PHE A 9 20.36 8.04 9.65
N LYS A 10 21.21 9.02 9.99
CA LYS A 10 22.64 8.99 9.60
C LYS A 10 23.37 7.76 10.13
N ALA A 11 22.97 7.25 11.29
CA ALA A 11 23.51 6.03 11.90
C ALA A 11 23.31 4.77 11.03
N PHE A 12 22.40 4.81 10.05
CA PHE A 12 22.12 3.69 9.14
C PHE A 12 22.93 3.74 7.84
N ASN A 13 23.65 4.82 7.55
CA ASN A 13 24.53 4.90 6.37
C ASN A 13 25.58 3.77 6.34
N SER A 14 26.11 3.39 7.50
CA SER A 14 27.07 2.28 7.62
C SER A 14 26.43 0.89 7.71
N LYS A 15 25.09 0.81 7.84
CA LYS A 15 24.34 -0.43 8.03
C LYS A 15 23.63 -0.93 6.78
N VAL A 16 23.62 -0.14 5.70
CA VAL A 16 22.85 -0.41 4.47
C VAL A 16 23.09 -1.81 3.90
N SER A 17 24.34 -2.30 3.91
CA SER A 17 24.67 -3.63 3.38
C SER A 17 23.96 -4.78 4.10
N GLY A 18 23.66 -4.62 5.39
CA GLY A 18 22.87 -5.58 6.17
C GLY A 18 21.36 -5.42 6.00
N LEU A 19 20.89 -4.25 5.56
CA LEU A 19 19.48 -3.96 5.36
C LEU A 19 18.96 -4.41 4.00
N LEU A 20 19.74 -4.23 2.93
CA LEU A 20 19.32 -4.61 1.57
C LEU A 20 18.82 -6.07 1.45
N PRO A 21 19.48 -7.08 2.06
CA PRO A 21 19.00 -8.47 2.00
C PRO A 21 17.66 -8.71 2.69
N THR A 22 17.22 -7.81 3.57
CA THR A 22 15.93 -7.91 4.27
C THR A 22 14.76 -7.35 3.44
N GLY A 23 15.04 -6.74 2.29
CA GLY A 23 14.05 -6.11 1.41
C GLY A 23 13.95 -4.59 1.56
N VAL A 24 14.79 -3.96 2.39
CA VAL A 24 14.95 -2.49 2.37
C VAL A 24 15.54 -2.04 1.04
N ARG A 25 15.01 -0.97 0.48
CA ARG A 25 15.44 -0.41 -0.80
C ARG A 25 16.24 0.87 -0.57
N PHE A 26 17.35 0.99 -1.29
CA PHE A 26 18.12 2.23 -1.43
C PHE A 26 18.05 2.61 -2.91
N VAL A 27 17.15 3.54 -3.23
CA VAL A 27 16.61 3.74 -4.57
C VAL A 27 17.45 4.76 -5.34
N TYR A 28 17.58 5.98 -4.84
CA TYR A 28 18.34 7.04 -5.50
C TYR A 28 19.77 7.10 -4.96
N ARG A 29 20.72 6.58 -5.75
CA ARG A 29 22.15 6.50 -5.39
C ARG A 29 23.05 7.44 -6.20
N GLU A 30 22.46 8.26 -7.06
CA GLU A 30 23.22 9.20 -7.89
C GLU A 30 23.72 10.39 -7.04
N ASN A 31 24.64 11.19 -7.59
CA ASN A 31 25.12 12.42 -6.97
C ASN A 31 25.66 12.27 -5.53
N ASN A 32 26.26 11.12 -5.21
CA ASN A 32 26.73 10.77 -3.87
C ASN A 32 25.62 10.82 -2.79
N ASN A 33 24.37 10.53 -3.18
CA ASN A 33 23.27 10.46 -2.23
C ASN A 33 23.56 9.41 -1.15
N THR A 34 23.27 9.73 0.10
CA THR A 34 23.47 8.82 1.23
C THR A 34 22.20 8.02 1.48
N PHE A 35 22.31 6.83 2.08
CA PHE A 35 21.13 6.04 2.42
C PHE A 35 20.16 6.84 3.31
N SER A 36 20.67 7.54 4.32
CA SER A 36 19.87 8.39 5.21
C SER A 36 19.16 9.56 4.51
N ALA A 37 19.65 9.99 3.35
CA ALA A 37 19.04 11.06 2.56
C ALA A 37 18.10 10.51 1.46
N ASP A 38 18.13 9.20 1.21
CA ASP A 38 17.17 8.51 0.33
C ASP A 38 15.91 8.06 1.07
N LEU A 39 16.00 7.86 2.39
CA LEU A 39 14.87 7.45 3.23
C LEU A 39 13.80 8.53 3.31
N GLU A 40 12.57 8.18 2.97
CA GLU A 40 11.40 9.08 2.95
C GLU A 40 10.35 8.61 3.98
N PRO A 41 10.32 9.20 5.20
CA PRO A 41 9.30 8.90 6.21
C PRO A 41 7.98 9.62 5.92
N GLU A 42 6.85 8.89 6.01
CA GLU A 42 5.53 9.40 5.60
C GLU A 42 4.47 9.28 6.70
N TYR A 43 4.15 8.06 7.11
CA TYR A 43 3.13 7.75 8.11
C TYR A 43 3.72 7.26 9.43
N ILE A 44 3.02 7.51 10.54
CA ILE A 44 3.45 7.13 11.89
C ILE A 44 2.35 6.38 12.66
N ALA A 45 2.73 5.30 13.32
CA ALA A 45 1.90 4.57 14.27
C ALA A 45 2.56 4.52 15.64
N LEU A 46 1.79 4.69 16.72
CA LEU A 46 2.32 4.81 18.08
C LEU A 46 2.04 3.55 18.91
N ASP A 47 3.06 3.02 19.58
CA ASP A 47 2.90 2.07 20.70
C ASP A 47 2.99 2.84 22.03
N PRO A 48 1.86 3.23 22.63
CA PRO A 48 1.86 3.99 23.86
C PRO A 48 2.36 3.20 25.08
N GLU A 49 2.36 1.86 25.02
CA GLU A 49 2.81 1.03 26.15
C GLU A 49 4.33 0.99 26.27
N THR A 50 5.04 1.02 25.15
CA THR A 50 6.52 0.99 25.12
C THR A 50 7.15 2.33 24.80
N ASN A 51 6.33 3.36 24.60
CA ASN A 51 6.77 4.70 24.18
C ASN A 51 7.62 4.65 22.89
N LYS A 52 7.15 3.84 21.93
CA LYS A 52 7.76 3.69 20.62
C LYS A 52 6.84 4.25 19.53
N ALA A 53 7.45 4.65 18.43
CA ALA A 53 6.76 4.90 17.19
C ALA A 53 7.29 3.99 16.08
N TYR A 54 6.42 3.64 15.16
CA TYR A 54 6.74 2.99 13.91
C TYR A 54 6.47 3.97 12.79
N VAL A 55 7.41 4.12 11.86
CA VAL A 55 7.34 5.09 10.75
C VAL A 55 7.53 4.34 9.45
N CYS A 56 6.57 4.41 8.52
CA CYS A 56 6.75 3.78 7.22
C CYS A 56 7.77 4.58 6.38
N LEU A 57 8.45 3.86 5.50
CA LEU A 57 9.39 4.39 4.53
C LEU A 57 8.99 3.80 3.18
N GLN A 58 7.97 4.37 2.55
CA GLN A 58 7.17 3.72 1.50
C GLN A 58 8.03 3.31 0.29
N GLU A 59 8.75 4.24 -0.34
CA GLU A 59 9.64 3.96 -1.48
C GLU A 59 10.77 3.01 -1.09
N ASN A 60 11.18 3.04 0.17
CA ASN A 60 12.24 2.19 0.71
C ASN A 60 11.76 0.80 1.13
N ASN A 61 10.45 0.51 1.04
CA ASN A 61 9.84 -0.76 1.43
C ASN A 61 10.27 -1.20 2.85
N ALA A 62 10.18 -0.26 3.79
CA ALA A 62 10.66 -0.46 5.16
C ALA A 62 9.77 0.21 6.20
N VAL A 63 9.95 -0.20 7.46
CA VAL A 63 9.42 0.49 8.64
C VAL A 63 10.55 0.78 9.61
N ALA A 64 10.66 2.01 10.05
CA ALA A 64 11.58 2.43 11.10
C ALA A 64 10.92 2.34 12.47
N GLU A 65 11.62 1.81 13.47
CA GLU A 65 11.24 1.93 14.87
C GLU A 65 11.99 3.10 15.50
N VAL A 66 11.25 3.94 16.22
CA VAL A 66 11.75 5.11 16.92
C VAL A 66 11.42 4.96 18.41
N ASP A 67 12.44 5.05 19.25
CA ASP A 67 12.25 5.21 20.70
C ASP A 67 11.96 6.68 20.98
N LEU A 68 10.78 6.99 21.51
CA LEU A 68 10.35 8.36 21.78
C LEU A 68 10.93 8.93 23.09
N GLY A 69 11.54 8.09 23.94
CA GLY A 69 12.22 8.51 25.15
C GLY A 69 13.66 8.94 24.89
N THR A 70 14.39 8.17 24.06
CA THR A 70 15.76 8.51 23.63
C THR A 70 15.79 9.34 22.36
N GLU A 71 14.68 9.43 21.63
CA GLU A 71 14.50 10.18 20.39
C GLU A 71 15.47 9.72 19.30
N THR A 72 15.56 8.40 19.13
CA THR A 72 16.47 7.77 18.17
C THR A 72 15.75 6.71 17.37
N VAL A 73 16.07 6.62 16.08
CA VAL A 73 15.72 5.45 15.26
C VAL A 73 16.54 4.26 15.75
N THR A 74 15.88 3.27 16.35
CA THR A 74 16.52 2.07 16.92
C THR A 74 16.75 1.00 15.87
N GLN A 75 15.82 0.86 14.93
CA GLN A 75 15.85 -0.19 13.91
C GLN A 75 15.17 0.25 12.62
N VAL A 76 15.61 -0.31 11.50
CA VAL A 76 14.91 -0.26 10.21
C VAL A 76 14.63 -1.71 9.81
N TYR A 77 13.36 -2.04 9.57
CA TYR A 77 12.89 -3.36 9.19
C TYR A 77 12.54 -3.37 7.70
N GLY A 78 13.19 -4.24 6.94
CA GLY A 78 12.78 -4.51 5.55
C GLY A 78 11.56 -5.42 5.51
N LEU A 79 10.65 -5.13 4.58
CA LEU A 79 9.38 -5.84 4.48
C LEU A 79 9.45 -7.07 3.55
N GLY A 80 10.64 -7.39 3.02
CA GLY A 80 10.82 -8.41 2.01
C GLY A 80 10.06 -8.09 0.72
N TYR A 81 9.63 -9.12 0.01
CA TYR A 81 8.80 -8.98 -1.19
C TYR A 81 7.67 -10.00 -1.22
N LYS A 82 6.65 -9.71 -2.00
CA LYS A 82 5.58 -10.62 -2.38
C LYS A 82 5.94 -11.28 -3.71
N GLN A 83 5.79 -12.59 -3.82
CA GLN A 83 5.68 -13.21 -5.14
C GLN A 83 4.26 -12.94 -5.62
N TRP A 84 4.11 -12.15 -6.68
CA TRP A 84 2.80 -11.89 -7.24
C TRP A 84 2.18 -13.19 -7.74
N GLY A 85 0.86 -13.25 -7.55
CA GLY A 85 0.00 -14.26 -8.12
C GLY A 85 -0.88 -13.61 -9.17
N VAL A 86 -2.17 -13.48 -8.85
CA VAL A 86 -3.17 -12.91 -9.74
C VAL A 86 -3.19 -11.38 -9.59
N LEU A 87 -3.06 -10.63 -10.67
CA LEU A 87 -3.36 -9.19 -10.72
C LEU A 87 -3.79 -8.81 -12.14
N ASP A 88 -4.34 -7.61 -12.27
CA ASP A 88 -4.44 -6.96 -13.57
C ASP A 88 -3.17 -6.14 -13.84
N ALA A 89 -2.49 -6.40 -14.95
CA ALA A 89 -1.17 -5.86 -15.24
C ALA A 89 -1.15 -4.85 -16.39
N SER A 90 -2.27 -4.63 -17.07
CA SER A 90 -2.32 -3.77 -18.26
C SER A 90 -3.58 -2.92 -18.29
N ASP A 91 -3.44 -1.69 -18.76
CA ASP A 91 -4.53 -0.79 -19.15
C ASP A 91 -4.86 -0.93 -20.67
N ARG A 92 -4.34 -1.97 -21.34
CA ARG A 92 -4.39 -2.15 -22.81
C ARG A 92 -4.86 -3.54 -23.24
N ASP A 93 -5.76 -4.15 -22.48
CA ASP A 93 -6.25 -5.52 -22.67
C ASP A 93 -7.78 -5.64 -22.72
N LEU A 94 -8.45 -4.50 -22.92
CA LEU A 94 -9.90 -4.36 -23.12
C LEU A 94 -10.72 -4.53 -21.82
N GLY A 95 -10.15 -4.12 -20.69
CA GLY A 95 -10.79 -4.07 -19.37
C GLY A 95 -10.40 -5.26 -18.50
N ILE A 96 -10.77 -5.21 -17.23
CA ILE A 96 -10.43 -6.15 -16.14
C ILE A 96 -9.96 -7.56 -16.59
N GLN A 97 -8.65 -7.79 -16.62
CA GLN A 97 -7.99 -9.09 -16.87
C GLN A 97 -7.12 -9.56 -15.69
N LEU A 98 -7.77 -10.08 -14.65
CA LEU A 98 -7.06 -10.74 -13.55
C LEU A 98 -6.38 -12.04 -14.01
N SER A 99 -5.04 -12.01 -14.12
CA SER A 99 -4.21 -13.12 -14.60
C SER A 99 -3.04 -13.41 -13.67
N TYR A 100 -2.51 -14.64 -13.72
CA TYR A 100 -1.33 -15.00 -12.94
C TYR A 100 -0.05 -14.51 -13.61
N TRP A 101 0.75 -13.73 -12.88
CA TRP A 101 2.03 -13.21 -13.34
C TRP A 101 3.16 -13.58 -12.37
N PRO A 102 4.20 -14.33 -12.79
CA PRO A 102 5.29 -14.77 -11.91
C PRO A 102 6.33 -13.66 -11.67
N ILE A 103 5.87 -12.44 -11.35
CA ILE A 103 6.68 -11.28 -11.00
C ILE A 103 6.68 -11.06 -9.49
N ARG A 104 7.51 -10.15 -8.97
CA ARG A 104 7.54 -9.81 -7.54
C ARG A 104 6.95 -8.43 -7.31
N ALA A 105 6.48 -8.17 -6.10
CA ALA A 105 6.11 -6.85 -5.61
C ALA A 105 6.92 -6.48 -4.40
N TRP A 106 7.28 -5.21 -4.29
CA TRP A 106 7.55 -4.59 -3.00
C TRP A 106 6.21 -4.31 -2.28
N TYR A 107 6.23 -4.33 -0.94
CA TYR A 107 5.05 -4.02 -0.12
C TYR A 107 4.78 -2.53 -0.08
N GLN A 108 5.81 -1.72 0.22
CA GLN A 108 5.73 -0.24 0.15
C GLN A 108 4.46 0.35 0.79
N PRO A 109 4.34 0.22 2.12
CA PRO A 109 3.16 0.68 2.80
C PRO A 109 3.12 2.20 2.90
N ASP A 110 1.99 2.79 2.54
CA ASP A 110 1.72 4.21 2.79
C ASP A 110 1.20 4.38 4.23
N ALA A 111 -0.05 3.98 4.52
CA ALA A 111 -0.54 4.01 5.89
C ALA A 111 -0.12 2.79 6.73
N ILE A 112 0.13 3.03 8.02
CA ILE A 112 0.32 1.99 9.04
C ILE A 112 -0.47 2.30 10.31
N GLN A 113 -0.99 1.26 10.97
CA GLN A 113 -1.69 1.35 12.26
C GLN A 113 -1.09 0.38 13.26
N PHE A 114 -0.91 0.83 14.50
CA PHE A 114 -0.47 -0.03 15.60
C PHE A 114 -1.69 -0.48 16.42
N VAL A 115 -1.73 -1.76 16.78
CA VAL A 115 -2.79 -2.29 17.63
C VAL A 115 -2.25 -3.38 18.56
N SER A 116 -2.65 -3.30 19.83
CA SER A 116 -2.46 -4.37 20.81
C SER A 116 -3.70 -5.26 20.80
N TRP A 117 -3.57 -6.49 20.29
CA TRP A 117 -4.70 -7.42 20.16
C TRP A 117 -4.37 -8.76 20.80
N LYS A 118 -5.15 -9.15 21.82
CA LYS A 118 -5.03 -10.45 22.52
C LYS A 118 -3.59 -10.76 22.97
N GLY A 119 -2.91 -9.74 23.51
CA GLY A 119 -1.53 -9.85 24.01
C GLY A 119 -0.45 -9.79 22.93
N ARG A 120 -0.81 -9.55 21.66
CA ARG A 120 0.14 -9.34 20.56
C ARG A 120 0.23 -7.87 20.20
N LYS A 121 1.43 -7.41 19.86
CA LYS A 121 1.69 -6.07 19.31
C LYS A 121 1.77 -6.19 17.80
N LEU A 122 0.81 -5.58 17.12
CA LEU A 122 0.67 -5.71 15.67
C LEU A 122 0.84 -4.35 15.02
N VAL A 123 1.48 -4.35 13.87
CA VAL A 123 1.37 -3.26 12.90
C VAL A 123 0.58 -3.78 11.72
N VAL A 124 -0.42 -3.04 11.28
CA VAL A 124 -1.19 -3.31 10.07
C VAL A 124 -0.78 -2.26 9.05
N SER A 125 -0.58 -2.66 7.80
CA SER A 125 -0.14 -1.75 6.74
C SER A 125 -1.05 -1.81 5.52
N ALA A 126 -1.28 -0.67 4.91
CA ALA A 126 -1.91 -0.52 3.60
C ALA A 126 -0.80 -0.40 2.55
N ASN A 127 -0.70 -1.39 1.67
CA ASN A 127 0.39 -1.57 0.72
C ASN A 127 -0.04 -0.98 -0.62
N GLU A 128 0.33 0.28 -0.83
CA GLU A 128 -0.15 1.13 -1.91
C GLU A 128 0.85 1.18 -3.05
N GLY A 129 2.04 1.68 -2.70
CA GLY A 129 3.30 1.63 -3.41
C GLY A 129 3.55 2.75 -4.38
N ASP A 130 4.46 3.64 -4.01
CA ASP A 130 4.93 4.66 -4.93
C ASP A 130 6.31 4.40 -5.54
N LEU A 131 6.59 5.16 -6.59
CA LEU A 131 7.81 5.19 -7.37
C LEU A 131 8.65 6.39 -6.94
N LYS A 132 9.93 6.17 -6.60
CA LYS A 132 10.80 7.33 -6.41
C LYS A 132 11.01 8.08 -7.73
N LYS A 133 10.71 9.38 -7.73
CA LYS A 133 10.81 10.25 -8.91
C LYS A 133 11.35 11.63 -8.56
N TYR A 134 12.39 12.03 -9.29
CA TYR A 134 12.91 13.39 -9.31
C TYR A 134 12.84 13.96 -10.74
N SER A 135 13.17 15.24 -10.91
CA SER A 135 13.11 15.91 -12.22
C SER A 135 13.92 15.19 -13.31
N ASN A 136 15.03 14.55 -12.95
CA ASN A 136 15.95 13.82 -13.83
C ASN A 136 16.01 12.31 -13.55
N PHE A 137 15.18 11.78 -12.65
CA PHE A 137 15.22 10.38 -12.24
C PHE A 137 13.81 9.80 -12.16
N ARG A 138 13.63 8.61 -12.74
CA ARG A 138 12.42 7.79 -12.56
C ARG A 138 12.85 6.37 -12.33
N GLU A 139 12.25 5.72 -11.34
CA GLU A 139 12.68 4.38 -10.94
C GLU A 139 12.22 3.26 -11.89
N TYR A 140 11.13 3.46 -12.63
CA TYR A 140 10.52 2.39 -13.40
C TYR A 140 10.93 2.38 -14.88
N GLN A 141 10.66 1.23 -15.51
CA GLN A 141 10.60 1.04 -16.96
C GLN A 141 9.49 0.03 -17.32
N ARG A 142 9.08 0.04 -18.58
CA ARG A 142 8.05 -0.85 -19.17
C ARG A 142 8.69 -2.10 -19.80
N GLY A 143 7.88 -3.13 -20.07
CA GLY A 143 8.37 -4.46 -20.44
C GLY A 143 9.30 -4.49 -21.67
N LYS A 144 8.93 -3.82 -22.76
CA LYS A 144 9.73 -3.73 -24.00
C LYS A 144 11.07 -3.04 -23.80
N GLN A 145 11.24 -2.27 -22.72
CA GLN A 145 12.48 -1.57 -22.40
C GLN A 145 13.49 -2.47 -21.66
N PHE A 146 13.07 -3.64 -21.17
CA PHE A 146 13.98 -4.56 -20.51
C PHE A 146 14.98 -5.16 -21.51
N THR A 147 16.26 -4.97 -21.19
CA THR A 147 17.38 -5.66 -21.83
C THR A 147 18.17 -6.39 -20.75
N GLY A 148 18.91 -7.45 -21.12
CA GLY A 148 19.67 -8.25 -20.16
C GLY A 148 18.79 -9.07 -19.21
N LEU A 149 17.79 -9.75 -19.75
CA LEU A 149 16.96 -10.72 -19.01
C LEU A 149 17.70 -12.05 -18.89
N GLY A 150 17.92 -12.50 -17.66
CA GLY A 150 18.62 -13.74 -17.32
C GLY A 150 17.79 -15.01 -17.55
N ASP A 151 18.40 -16.14 -17.23
CA ASP A 151 17.83 -17.49 -17.36
C ASP A 151 16.76 -17.79 -16.29
N LYS A 152 16.81 -17.15 -15.13
CA LYS A 152 15.79 -17.28 -14.08
C LYS A 152 14.46 -16.62 -14.41
N ILE A 153 14.42 -15.75 -15.44
CA ILE A 153 13.17 -15.17 -15.94
C ILE A 153 12.63 -16.13 -17.02
N PRO A 154 11.45 -16.75 -16.80
CA PRO A 154 10.89 -17.71 -17.76
C PRO A 154 10.68 -17.09 -19.15
N ASP A 155 10.88 -17.87 -20.21
CA ASP A 155 10.72 -17.35 -21.58
C ASP A 155 9.32 -16.83 -21.89
N VAL A 156 8.29 -17.43 -21.28
CA VAL A 156 6.92 -16.94 -21.39
C VAL A 156 6.77 -15.52 -20.84
N VAL A 157 7.46 -15.18 -19.76
CA VAL A 157 7.49 -13.81 -19.21
C VAL A 157 8.20 -12.88 -20.18
N LYS A 158 9.31 -13.32 -20.80
CA LYS A 158 10.02 -12.52 -21.81
C LYS A 158 9.12 -12.20 -23.01
N THR A 159 8.28 -13.13 -23.44
CA THR A 159 7.24 -12.89 -24.45
C THR A 159 6.21 -11.88 -23.96
N TRP A 160 5.67 -12.06 -22.75
CA TRP A 160 4.65 -11.16 -22.19
C TRP A 160 5.13 -9.72 -22.00
N LEU A 161 6.43 -9.53 -21.75
CA LEU A 161 7.04 -8.20 -21.69
C LEU A 161 7.00 -7.45 -23.04
N GLN A 162 6.75 -8.15 -24.15
CA GLN A 162 6.66 -7.55 -25.48
C GLN A 162 5.22 -7.23 -25.91
N GLU A 163 4.22 -7.56 -25.10
CA GLU A 163 2.80 -7.43 -25.45
C GLU A 163 2.14 -6.34 -24.60
N ASP A 164 1.51 -5.36 -25.27
CA ASP A 164 0.83 -4.24 -24.61
C ASP A 164 -0.31 -4.73 -23.70
N SER A 165 -1.07 -5.71 -24.14
CA SER A 165 -2.17 -6.32 -23.37
C SER A 165 -1.71 -7.25 -22.25
N GLN A 166 -0.41 -7.25 -21.91
CA GLN A 166 0.18 -8.11 -20.88
C GLN A 166 1.19 -7.31 -20.04
N LEU A 167 2.44 -7.77 -19.91
CA LEU A 167 3.41 -7.18 -18.99
C LEU A 167 4.18 -5.99 -19.55
N ASP A 168 4.00 -5.60 -20.82
CA ASP A 168 4.68 -4.41 -21.33
C ASP A 168 4.25 -3.17 -20.55
N ARG A 169 2.95 -3.04 -20.30
CA ARG A 169 2.41 -1.85 -19.66
C ARG A 169 2.79 -1.77 -18.19
N LEU A 170 2.86 -2.87 -17.45
CA LEU A 170 3.17 -2.82 -16.03
C LEU A 170 4.46 -2.03 -15.70
N LYS A 171 4.36 -1.03 -14.83
CA LYS A 171 5.51 -0.28 -14.32
C LYS A 171 6.34 -1.20 -13.41
N MET A 172 7.58 -1.45 -13.80
CA MET A 172 8.51 -2.32 -13.07
C MET A 172 9.82 -1.61 -12.77
N SER A 173 10.47 -1.97 -11.66
CA SER A 173 11.76 -1.41 -11.25
C SER A 173 12.85 -1.67 -12.27
N LYS A 174 13.53 -0.60 -12.67
CA LYS A 174 14.74 -0.67 -13.49
C LYS A 174 16.02 -0.88 -12.65
N LEU A 175 15.88 -0.90 -11.33
CA LEU A 175 16.99 -0.99 -10.38
C LEU A 175 17.12 -2.37 -9.74
N ASP A 176 15.98 -3.00 -9.45
CA ASP A 176 15.91 -4.20 -8.63
C ASP A 176 16.06 -5.49 -9.47
N GLY A 177 16.38 -6.59 -8.78
CA GLY A 177 16.41 -7.92 -9.37
C GLY A 177 17.63 -8.23 -10.23
N LYS A 178 18.62 -7.34 -10.30
CA LYS A 178 19.88 -7.56 -11.01
C LYS A 178 20.89 -8.37 -10.19
N ASP A 179 21.69 -9.18 -10.86
CA ASP A 179 22.90 -9.77 -10.28
C ASP A 179 24.08 -8.79 -10.30
N ALA A 180 25.26 -9.26 -9.87
CA ALA A 180 26.49 -8.46 -9.81
C ALA A 180 26.97 -7.97 -11.18
N ASN A 181 26.50 -8.57 -12.28
CA ASN A 181 26.83 -8.17 -13.65
C ASN A 181 25.75 -7.26 -14.27
N GLY A 182 24.70 -6.91 -13.53
CA GLY A 182 23.61 -6.06 -14.01
C GLY A 182 22.53 -6.81 -14.81
N VAL A 183 22.55 -8.14 -14.84
CA VAL A 183 21.55 -8.97 -15.54
C VAL A 183 20.35 -9.21 -14.63
N TYR A 184 19.13 -8.97 -15.13
CA TYR A 184 17.91 -9.21 -14.37
C TYR A 184 17.66 -10.70 -14.16
N GLN A 185 17.54 -11.10 -12.90
CA GLN A 185 17.22 -12.45 -12.44
C GLN A 185 15.80 -12.55 -11.86
N ALA A 186 15.17 -11.41 -11.60
CA ALA A 186 13.79 -11.26 -11.19
C ALA A 186 13.27 -9.88 -11.61
N LEU A 187 11.95 -9.75 -11.72
CA LEU A 187 11.27 -8.48 -12.01
C LEU A 187 10.44 -8.07 -10.80
N TYR A 188 10.43 -6.78 -10.49
CA TYR A 188 9.70 -6.20 -9.37
C TYR A 188 8.76 -5.10 -9.87
N THR A 189 7.49 -5.17 -9.48
CA THR A 189 6.55 -4.05 -9.52
C THR A 189 6.33 -3.52 -8.09
N TYR A 190 5.41 -2.58 -7.92
CA TYR A 190 5.27 -1.74 -6.74
C TYR A 190 3.98 -2.05 -5.98
N GLY A 191 3.97 -1.71 -4.69
CA GLY A 191 2.77 -1.65 -3.86
C GLY A 191 2.14 -2.94 -3.36
N ALA A 192 2.37 -4.10 -3.94
CA ALA A 192 1.71 -5.36 -3.53
C ALA A 192 0.15 -5.37 -3.53
N ARG A 193 -0.53 -4.21 -3.69
CA ARG A 193 -1.99 -3.97 -3.80
C ARG A 193 -2.79 -4.74 -2.76
N SER A 194 -2.37 -4.60 -1.50
CA SER A 194 -2.83 -5.44 -0.41
C SER A 194 -2.84 -4.70 0.93
N PHE A 195 -3.34 -5.34 1.96
CA PHE A 195 -2.97 -4.97 3.32
C PHE A 195 -2.21 -6.14 3.98
N SER A 196 -1.38 -5.83 4.95
CA SER A 196 -0.58 -6.82 5.68
C SER A 196 -0.71 -6.65 7.18
N ILE A 197 -0.54 -7.74 7.92
CA ILE A 197 -0.44 -7.75 9.39
C ILE A 197 0.97 -8.22 9.74
N TRP A 198 1.65 -7.44 10.58
CA TRP A 198 3.04 -7.63 10.99
C TRP A 198 3.13 -7.81 12.50
N ASP A 199 4.01 -8.69 12.95
CA ASP A 199 4.34 -8.83 14.37
C ASP A 199 5.40 -7.80 14.78
N ALA A 200 4.99 -6.76 15.51
CA ALA A 200 5.88 -5.68 15.90
C ALA A 200 6.86 -6.08 17.02
N ALA A 201 6.55 -7.13 17.78
CA ALA A 201 7.42 -7.64 18.84
C ALA A 201 8.45 -8.66 18.32
N ASP A 202 8.13 -9.36 17.24
CA ASP A 202 8.97 -10.39 16.61
C ASP A 202 9.63 -9.86 15.32
N GLY A 203 10.36 -8.76 15.44
CA GLY A 203 11.22 -8.23 14.37
C GLY A 203 10.48 -7.88 13.07
N PHE A 204 9.23 -7.42 13.14
CA PHE A 204 8.38 -7.13 11.97
C PHE A 204 8.15 -8.35 11.06
N ARG A 205 8.01 -9.54 11.65
CA ARG A 205 7.65 -10.72 10.86
C ARG A 205 6.23 -10.60 10.32
N ARG A 206 6.05 -10.80 9.01
CA ARG A 206 4.72 -10.84 8.39
C ARG A 206 3.90 -12.02 8.92
N ILE A 207 2.68 -11.74 9.36
CA ILE A 207 1.69 -12.71 9.83
C ILE A 207 0.71 -13.05 8.70
N TYR A 208 0.26 -12.03 7.97
CA TYR A 208 -0.74 -12.14 6.91
C TYR A 208 -0.49 -11.10 5.83
N ASP A 209 -0.85 -11.43 4.60
CA ASP A 209 -1.02 -10.50 3.47
C ASP A 209 -2.31 -10.86 2.75
N SER A 210 -3.11 -9.86 2.35
CA SER A 210 -4.38 -10.11 1.66
C SER A 210 -4.21 -10.60 0.22
N GLY A 211 -2.99 -10.73 -0.28
CA GLY A 211 -2.74 -11.29 -1.59
C GLY A 211 -3.42 -10.45 -2.66
N SER A 212 -4.22 -11.08 -3.51
CA SER A 212 -4.96 -10.44 -4.60
C SER A 212 -6.40 -10.12 -4.21
N ASP A 213 -6.76 -10.24 -2.93
CA ASP A 213 -8.18 -10.23 -2.54
C ASP A 213 -8.83 -8.88 -2.80
N ILE A 214 -8.10 -7.77 -2.64
CA ILE A 214 -8.62 -6.42 -2.91
C ILE A 214 -9.08 -6.31 -4.36
N GLU A 215 -8.20 -6.53 -5.33
CA GLU A 215 -8.55 -6.48 -6.75
C GLU A 215 -9.64 -7.49 -7.13
N LYS A 216 -9.62 -8.72 -6.58
CA LYS A 216 -10.68 -9.71 -6.84
C LYS A 216 -12.05 -9.25 -6.32
N HIS A 217 -12.11 -8.67 -5.13
CA HIS A 217 -13.35 -8.18 -4.55
C HIS A 217 -13.88 -6.98 -5.32
N THR A 218 -13.01 -6.04 -5.69
CA THR A 218 -13.36 -4.88 -6.52
C THR A 218 -13.86 -5.31 -7.90
N ALA A 219 -13.12 -6.19 -8.60
CA ALA A 219 -13.53 -6.69 -9.91
C ALA A 219 -14.92 -7.38 -9.89
N PHE A 220 -15.20 -8.14 -8.82
CA PHE A 220 -16.47 -8.87 -8.73
C PHE A 220 -17.65 -8.01 -8.27
N ARG A 221 -17.43 -7.06 -7.36
CA ARG A 221 -18.53 -6.33 -6.66
C ARG A 221 -18.68 -4.90 -7.12
N CYS A 222 -17.58 -4.28 -7.52
CA CYS A 222 -17.49 -2.87 -7.89
C CYS A 222 -16.68 -2.69 -9.19
N PRO A 223 -17.01 -3.41 -10.29
CA PRO A 223 -16.23 -3.33 -11.52
C PRO A 223 -16.19 -1.93 -12.13
N HIS A 224 -17.16 -1.07 -11.80
CA HIS A 224 -17.20 0.34 -12.20
C HIS A 224 -16.12 1.21 -11.54
N ALA A 225 -15.47 0.72 -10.49
CA ALA A 225 -14.40 1.40 -9.77
C ALA A 225 -13.06 0.62 -9.80
N PHE A 226 -12.95 -0.37 -10.70
CA PHE A 226 -11.75 -1.20 -10.77
C PHE A 226 -10.58 -0.42 -11.39
N ASN A 227 -9.54 -0.19 -10.58
CA ASN A 227 -8.27 0.45 -10.98
C ASN A 227 -8.51 1.70 -11.85
N THR A 228 -9.48 2.53 -11.47
CA THR A 228 -9.97 3.64 -12.30
C THR A 228 -9.04 4.85 -12.20
N GLU A 229 -9.01 5.73 -13.19
CA GLU A 229 -8.51 7.10 -13.06
C GLU A 229 -9.54 8.05 -13.65
N GLY A 230 -10.16 8.90 -12.83
CA GLY A 230 -11.31 9.70 -13.26
C GLY A 230 -12.50 8.82 -13.67
N ASP A 231 -12.85 8.84 -14.96
CA ASP A 231 -13.92 8.01 -15.54
C ASP A 231 -13.38 6.79 -16.32
N ASP A 232 -12.04 6.64 -16.40
CA ASP A 232 -11.39 5.58 -17.17
C ASP A 232 -11.15 4.37 -16.26
N ILE A 233 -12.05 3.39 -16.33
CA ILE A 233 -11.90 2.09 -15.66
C ILE A 233 -10.64 1.40 -16.20
N ASP A 234 -9.90 0.73 -15.32
CA ASP A 234 -8.70 -0.08 -15.64
C ASP A 234 -7.41 0.71 -15.92
N GLU A 235 -7.45 2.05 -15.92
CA GLU A 235 -6.29 2.89 -16.26
C GLU A 235 -5.10 2.70 -15.31
N LYS A 236 -5.34 2.37 -14.03
CA LYS A 236 -4.29 2.16 -13.01
C LYS A 236 -3.75 0.73 -12.97
N SER A 237 -4.29 -0.22 -13.74
CA SER A 237 -3.84 -1.63 -13.75
C SER A 237 -2.38 -1.78 -14.18
N ASP A 238 -1.87 -0.86 -15.01
CA ASP A 238 -0.47 -0.82 -15.40
C ASP A 238 0.50 -0.37 -14.29
N SER A 239 0.00 0.00 -13.10
CA SER A 239 0.83 0.62 -12.06
C SER A 239 0.45 0.22 -10.65
N LYS A 240 -0.20 1.11 -9.89
CA LYS A 240 -0.52 0.89 -8.48
C LYS A 240 -1.83 0.12 -8.28
N GLY A 241 -2.60 -0.11 -9.34
CA GLY A 241 -3.86 -0.86 -9.30
C GLY A 241 -4.90 -0.16 -8.43
N PRO A 242 -5.39 -0.77 -7.35
CA PRO A 242 -6.40 -0.17 -6.48
C PRO A 242 -5.83 0.91 -5.56
N GLU A 243 -4.50 1.10 -5.49
CA GLU A 243 -3.89 2.16 -4.66
C GLU A 243 -4.33 2.05 -3.19
N THR A 244 -3.96 0.95 -2.53
CA THR A 244 -4.36 0.65 -1.14
C THR A 244 -3.65 1.56 -0.14
N GLU A 245 -4.15 2.79 -0.01
CA GLU A 245 -3.56 3.95 0.66
C GLU A 245 -3.81 3.95 2.17
N SER A 246 -5.08 3.98 2.57
CA SER A 246 -5.49 4.37 3.92
C SER A 246 -6.00 3.21 4.77
N LEU A 247 -5.89 3.37 6.09
CA LEU A 247 -6.19 2.31 7.03
C LEU A 247 -6.75 2.83 8.35
N ALA A 248 -7.89 2.26 8.76
CA ALA A 248 -8.37 2.34 10.14
C ALA A 248 -8.51 0.94 10.75
N VAL A 249 -8.28 0.87 12.06
CA VAL A 249 -8.50 -0.35 12.84
C VAL A 249 -9.45 -0.02 13.99
N GLY A 250 -10.42 -0.90 14.24
CA GLY A 250 -11.41 -0.72 15.29
C GLY A 250 -11.83 -2.03 15.93
N GLN A 251 -12.17 -2.02 17.22
CA GLN A 251 -12.77 -3.18 17.87
C GLN A 251 -14.28 -3.02 17.92
N ILE A 252 -15.00 -4.07 17.52
CA ILE A 252 -16.46 -4.14 17.64
C ILE A 252 -16.81 -5.53 18.18
N GLY A 253 -17.35 -5.55 19.41
CA GLY A 253 -17.55 -6.80 20.14
C GLY A 253 -16.23 -7.51 20.44
N ASP A 254 -16.15 -8.80 20.10
CA ASP A 254 -14.99 -9.67 20.30
C ASP A 254 -14.04 -9.72 19.09
N ARG A 255 -14.31 -8.94 18.05
CA ARG A 255 -13.54 -8.92 16.81
C ARG A 255 -12.87 -7.57 16.58
N MET A 256 -11.71 -7.63 15.95
CA MET A 256 -11.00 -6.47 15.41
C MET A 256 -11.34 -6.34 13.92
N TYR A 257 -11.63 -5.13 13.48
CA TYR A 257 -11.99 -4.77 12.12
C TYR A 257 -10.89 -3.92 11.50
N PHE A 258 -10.58 -4.20 10.23
CA PHE A 258 -9.68 -3.43 9.39
C PHE A 258 -10.51 -2.80 8.29
N PHE A 259 -10.45 -1.47 8.19
CA PHE A 259 -11.06 -0.69 7.12
C PHE A 259 -9.93 -0.24 6.21
N VAL A 260 -9.91 -0.78 4.99
CA VAL A 260 -8.82 -0.63 4.03
C VAL A 260 -9.33 0.23 2.87
N GLY A 261 -8.87 1.48 2.81
CA GLY A 261 -9.18 2.41 1.74
C GLY A 261 -8.29 2.18 0.52
N ASN A 262 -8.85 2.46 -0.65
CA ASN A 262 -8.24 2.29 -1.96
C ASN A 262 -8.61 3.52 -2.77
N GLU A 263 -7.68 4.11 -3.50
CA GLU A 263 -7.86 5.37 -4.24
C GLU A 263 -8.47 5.19 -5.65
N ASN A 264 -8.68 6.33 -6.32
CA ASN A 264 -9.06 6.59 -7.71
C ASN A 264 -10.22 5.75 -8.30
N PRO A 265 -11.51 6.18 -8.20
CA PRO A 265 -12.09 7.09 -7.22
C PRO A 265 -12.34 6.37 -5.88
N GLY A 266 -12.01 5.08 -5.82
CA GLY A 266 -11.78 4.37 -4.57
C GLY A 266 -12.87 3.44 -4.07
N THR A 267 -12.45 2.50 -3.22
CA THR A 267 -13.30 1.56 -2.49
C THR A 267 -12.81 1.39 -1.06
N ILE A 268 -13.70 1.03 -0.14
CA ILE A 268 -13.31 0.67 1.23
C ILE A 268 -13.65 -0.78 1.46
N LEU A 269 -12.64 -1.63 1.62
CA LEU A 269 -12.84 -3.03 1.97
C LEU A 269 -12.78 -3.19 3.49
N VAL A 270 -13.68 -4.02 4.01
CA VAL A 270 -13.78 -4.30 5.43
C VAL A 270 -13.44 -5.75 5.69
N TYR A 271 -12.46 -5.97 6.55
CA TYR A 271 -12.06 -7.28 7.03
C TYR A 271 -12.23 -7.33 8.53
N SER A 272 -12.41 -8.51 9.10
CA SER A 272 -12.38 -8.70 10.55
C SER A 272 -11.62 -9.94 10.96
N VAL A 273 -11.16 -9.95 12.21
CA VAL A 273 -10.44 -11.08 12.77
C VAL A 273 -10.80 -11.30 14.24
N GLY A 274 -10.82 -12.56 14.64
CA GLY A 274 -10.95 -12.96 16.04
C GLY A 274 -9.58 -13.05 16.71
N ASP A 275 -9.38 -14.06 17.55
CA ASP A 275 -8.11 -14.26 18.24
C ASP A 275 -6.96 -14.71 17.29
N ASP A 276 -7.29 -15.49 16.26
CA ASP A 276 -6.32 -15.92 15.25
C ASP A 276 -6.17 -14.88 14.14
N VAL A 277 -5.18 -13.99 14.31
CA VAL A 277 -4.85 -12.93 13.35
C VAL A 277 -4.24 -13.42 12.02
N THR A 278 -4.07 -14.72 11.83
CA THR A 278 -3.64 -15.29 10.54
C THR A 278 -4.79 -15.50 9.55
N GLN A 279 -6.04 -15.37 10.01
CA GLN A 279 -7.24 -15.62 9.21
C GLN A 279 -8.23 -14.43 9.23
N PRO A 280 -7.87 -13.27 8.68
CA PRO A 280 -8.85 -12.23 8.40
C PRO A 280 -9.99 -12.74 7.51
N ARG A 281 -11.21 -12.37 7.86
CA ARG A 281 -12.44 -12.64 7.10
C ARG A 281 -12.84 -11.38 6.35
N PHE A 282 -13.08 -11.48 5.04
CA PHE A 282 -13.74 -10.42 4.28
C PHE A 282 -15.20 -10.26 4.75
N GLU A 283 -15.58 -9.05 5.12
CA GLU A 283 -16.95 -8.71 5.54
C GLU A 283 -17.74 -8.10 4.38
N THR A 284 -17.22 -7.01 3.82
CA THR A 284 -17.91 -6.23 2.79
C THR A 284 -16.95 -5.30 2.05
N ILE A 285 -17.45 -4.70 0.97
CA ILE A 285 -16.82 -3.62 0.23
C ILE A 285 -17.83 -2.48 0.09
N PHE A 286 -17.38 -1.26 0.30
CA PHE A 286 -18.14 -0.04 0.06
C PHE A 286 -17.59 0.65 -1.20
N CYS A 287 -18.47 0.93 -2.17
CA CYS A 287 -18.13 1.58 -3.43
C CYS A 287 -19.28 2.46 -3.98
N ASP A 288 -20.15 2.92 -3.08
CA ASP A 288 -21.33 3.75 -3.41
C ASP A 288 -21.02 5.25 -3.43
N GLY A 289 -19.77 5.62 -3.12
CA GLY A 289 -19.33 7.00 -3.02
C GLY A 289 -19.36 7.78 -4.34
N LEU A 290 -19.36 7.06 -5.48
CA LEU A 290 -19.49 7.63 -6.82
C LEU A 290 -20.64 6.90 -7.51
N PRO A 291 -21.78 7.57 -7.74
CA PRO A 291 -22.88 6.94 -8.46
C PRO A 291 -22.49 6.70 -9.92
N ASP A 292 -22.83 5.51 -10.42
CA ASP A 292 -22.72 5.13 -11.82
C ASP A 292 -23.77 5.89 -12.65
N ASN A 293 -23.42 7.13 -13.02
CA ASN A 293 -24.23 8.00 -13.85
C ASN A 293 -23.36 8.95 -14.67
N LYS A 294 -23.96 9.56 -15.70
CA LYS A 294 -23.28 10.42 -16.69
C LYS A 294 -23.00 11.86 -16.23
N LYS A 295 -23.22 12.19 -14.95
CA LYS A 295 -22.94 13.53 -14.43
C LYS A 295 -21.43 13.71 -14.29
N THR A 296 -20.94 14.91 -14.57
CA THR A 296 -19.59 15.33 -14.21
C THR A 296 -19.38 15.30 -12.69
N LEU A 297 -18.14 15.20 -12.22
CA LEU A 297 -17.83 15.28 -10.78
C LEU A 297 -18.40 16.55 -10.13
N GLN A 298 -18.36 17.70 -10.82
CA GLN A 298 -18.93 18.95 -10.31
C GLN A 298 -20.46 18.87 -10.14
N GLU A 299 -21.18 18.35 -11.13
CA GLU A 299 -22.64 18.18 -11.03
C GLU A 299 -23.03 17.21 -9.90
N LYS A 300 -22.23 16.17 -9.68
CA LYS A 300 -22.43 15.23 -8.56
C LYS A 300 -22.14 15.90 -7.21
N PHE A 301 -21.08 16.72 -7.13
CA PHE A 301 -20.74 17.49 -5.93
C PHE A 301 -21.87 18.46 -5.56
N ASP A 302 -22.35 19.25 -6.53
CA ASP A 302 -23.41 20.24 -6.33
C ASP A 302 -24.73 19.56 -5.90
N ALA A 303 -24.99 18.35 -6.39
CA ALA A 303 -26.14 17.53 -6.04
C ALA A 303 -25.98 16.77 -4.71
N ARG A 304 -24.80 16.81 -4.07
CA ARG A 304 -24.43 16.01 -2.88
C ARG A 304 -24.57 14.50 -3.10
N GLU A 305 -24.20 14.06 -4.30
CA GLU A 305 -24.25 12.65 -4.70
C GLU A 305 -22.87 11.96 -4.66
N ILE A 306 -21.78 12.70 -4.35
CA ILE A 306 -20.45 12.13 -4.14
C ILE A 306 -19.98 12.30 -2.70
N TYR A 307 -19.35 11.26 -2.17
CA TYR A 307 -18.87 11.17 -0.79
C TYR A 307 -17.90 9.99 -0.67
N ALA A 308 -16.98 10.04 0.29
CA ALA A 308 -16.02 8.95 0.56
C ALA A 308 -15.27 8.44 -0.69
N LEU A 309 -15.00 9.33 -1.66
CA LEU A 309 -14.16 9.04 -2.82
C LEU A 309 -12.73 9.44 -2.54
N ASP A 310 -11.83 8.60 -3.01
CA ASP A 310 -10.40 8.69 -2.80
C ASP A 310 -10.09 8.74 -1.30
N PRO A 311 -10.36 7.63 -0.58
CA PRO A 311 -10.20 7.57 0.86
C PRO A 311 -8.72 7.73 1.22
N GLU A 312 -8.31 8.95 1.53
CA GLU A 312 -6.91 9.28 1.85
C GLU A 312 -6.60 9.12 3.33
N ASP A 313 -7.60 9.36 4.18
CA ASP A 313 -7.48 9.04 5.60
C ASP A 313 -8.78 8.45 6.13
N LEU A 314 -8.61 7.48 7.02
CA LEU A 314 -9.68 6.73 7.64
C LEU A 314 -9.55 6.80 9.15
N LYS A 315 -10.65 7.09 9.82
CA LYS A 315 -10.73 7.00 11.27
C LYS A 315 -11.98 6.29 11.72
N PHE A 316 -11.80 5.20 12.45
CA PHE A 316 -12.90 4.54 13.12
C PHE A 316 -13.21 5.24 14.44
N ALA A 317 -14.50 5.50 14.70
CA ALA A 317 -14.99 6.00 15.98
C ALA A 317 -16.07 5.05 16.50
N THR A 318 -15.93 4.65 17.76
CA THR A 318 -16.93 3.82 18.45
C THR A 318 -18.24 4.60 18.67
N GLY A 319 -19.32 3.90 19.04
CA GLY A 319 -20.60 4.55 19.35
C GLY A 319 -20.50 5.70 20.35
N PRO A 320 -19.80 5.55 21.49
CA PRO A 320 -19.59 6.63 22.46
C PRO A 320 -18.75 7.82 21.96
N GLU A 321 -17.85 7.59 20.99
CA GLU A 321 -17.02 8.64 20.39
C GLU A 321 -17.73 9.35 19.23
N SER A 322 -18.76 8.72 18.68
CA SER A 322 -19.50 9.17 17.51
C SER A 322 -20.65 10.11 17.86
N PRO A 323 -20.86 11.20 17.10
CA PRO A 323 -22.00 12.11 17.31
C PRO A 323 -23.36 11.44 17.04
N THR A 324 -23.39 10.27 16.40
CA THR A 324 -24.62 9.52 16.09
C THR A 324 -24.99 8.50 17.17
N GLY A 325 -24.11 8.26 18.15
CA GLY A 325 -24.24 7.17 19.12
C GLY A 325 -24.04 5.76 18.53
N SER A 326 -23.83 5.65 17.21
CA SER A 326 -23.49 4.41 16.51
C SER A 326 -22.04 4.45 16.05
N PRO A 327 -21.34 3.30 15.97
CA PRO A 327 -20.01 3.25 15.38
C PRO A 327 -20.01 3.82 13.94
N VAL A 328 -18.99 4.59 13.62
CA VAL A 328 -18.83 5.24 12.31
C VAL A 328 -17.39 5.11 11.82
N LEU A 329 -17.24 5.05 10.51
CA LEU A 329 -15.99 5.30 9.81
C LEU A 329 -16.03 6.72 9.26
N ILE A 330 -15.08 7.54 9.69
CA ILE A 330 -14.84 8.88 9.17
C ILE A 330 -13.89 8.73 7.98
N VAL A 331 -14.28 9.25 6.83
CA VAL A 331 -13.53 9.15 5.58
C VAL A 331 -13.20 10.55 5.08
N ALA A 332 -11.91 10.86 4.97
CA ALA A 332 -11.45 12.03 4.24
C ALA A 332 -11.30 11.65 2.76
N GLY A 333 -12.08 12.29 1.88
CA GLY A 333 -12.04 12.01 0.45
C GLY A 333 -11.42 13.16 -0.32
N SER A 334 -10.23 13.00 -0.90
CA SER A 334 -9.50 14.09 -1.55
C SER A 334 -10.12 14.50 -2.89
N VAL A 335 -10.50 13.55 -3.74
CA VAL A 335 -11.21 13.82 -5.02
C VAL A 335 -12.58 14.41 -4.79
N SER A 336 -13.32 13.93 -3.78
CA SER A 336 -14.64 14.48 -3.46
C SER A 336 -14.58 15.82 -2.74
N GLY A 337 -13.46 16.15 -2.08
CA GLY A 337 -13.36 17.31 -1.20
C GLY A 337 -14.30 17.23 0.01
N THR A 338 -14.61 16.01 0.49
CA THR A 338 -15.58 15.78 1.57
C THR A 338 -14.97 15.07 2.78
N VAL A 339 -15.59 15.27 3.94
CA VAL A 339 -15.43 14.37 5.10
C VAL A 339 -16.75 13.66 5.32
N SER A 340 -16.75 12.34 5.17
CA SER A 340 -17.95 11.50 5.22
C SER A 340 -18.01 10.68 6.51
N LEU A 341 -19.22 10.50 7.05
CA LEU A 341 -19.48 9.63 8.20
C LEU A 341 -20.28 8.42 7.71
N LEU A 342 -19.60 7.29 7.54
CA LEU A 342 -20.24 6.03 7.17
C LEU A 342 -20.62 5.27 8.44
N LYS A 343 -21.92 5.03 8.64
CA LYS A 343 -22.38 4.22 9.78
C LYS A 343 -21.96 2.77 9.57
N ILE A 344 -21.41 2.15 10.61
CA ILE A 344 -21.06 0.73 10.60
C ILE A 344 -22.20 -0.07 11.22
N GLU A 345 -22.81 -0.93 10.41
CA GLU A 345 -23.82 -1.91 10.84
C GLU A 345 -23.21 -3.30 10.68
N ILE A 346 -23.10 -4.04 11.80
CA ILE A 346 -22.47 -5.38 11.87
C ILE A 346 -23.48 -6.40 12.35
#